data_AF-G6YF57-F1
#
_entry.id   AF-G6YF57-F1
#
_cell.length_a   1.000
_cell.length_b   1.000
_cell.length_c   1.000
_cell.angle_alpha   90.00
_cell.angle_beta   90.00
_cell.angle_gamma   90.00
#
_symmetry.space_group_name_H-M   'P 1'
#
loop_
_entity.id
_entity.type
_entity.pdbx_description
1 polymer ?
#
loop_
_entity_poly.entity_id
_entity_poly.type
_entity_poly.pdbx_seq_one_letter_code
_entity_poly.pdbx_strand_id
1 'polypeptide(L)'
;MTLVAGLSVGGLPAFIGDLLVSWRIPSAIDLPTRSEEGVYPGIGEDHAAGLAQKLIIVRPYLMLAWAGERKEVDRMVRDLDSALPLDACDLRNPTVILEILDTCAANTELVALLIMADAIHPIGVRTRGFELGDKRIYLLGSGASDFFEYLQAHPELLPNQERADGLVARAIMLRFAARAMMLQLKIGTGLHDSWGGGFEIAYADRDGFRKVDNLMFRAWMIDEKSIYHNSGRSFFLRYYGQDLHLSWFNPDEKTYIVRSPIGKASEVPEHEEVHPEWTVDVFVMKKNGSFVEFARFQPPHRPPSDKVQLQNGVLVGWVMDQRYVDLCASKALQAADKGAHFEMIRY
;
A
#
# COMPACT_ATOMS: atom_id res chain seq x y z
N MET A 1 -11.25 -12.54 -0.53
CA MET A 1 -11.19 -11.61 0.63
C MET A 1 -10.00 -10.67 0.48
N THR A 2 -10.12 -9.43 0.95
CA THR A 2 -9.30 -8.29 0.48
C THR A 2 -9.54 -7.05 1.37
N LEU A 3 -8.55 -6.18 1.50
CA LEU A 3 -8.71 -4.79 1.90
C LEU A 3 -8.25 -3.90 0.73
N VAL A 4 -9.19 -3.15 0.15
CA VAL A 4 -8.88 -2.02 -0.71
C VAL A 4 -9.66 -0.82 -0.22
N ALA A 5 -8.96 0.28 0.02
CA ALA A 5 -9.55 1.53 0.45
C ALA A 5 -9.02 2.69 -0.38
N GLY A 6 -9.86 3.68 -0.62
CA GLY A 6 -9.51 4.90 -1.33
C GLY A 6 -10.05 6.11 -0.58
N LEU A 7 -9.25 7.16 -0.53
CA LEU A 7 -9.66 8.47 -0.02
C LEU A 7 -9.38 9.50 -1.10
N SER A 8 -10.44 10.18 -1.55
CA SER A 8 -10.34 11.37 -2.38
C SER A 8 -10.43 12.59 -1.50
N VAL A 9 -9.33 13.33 -1.50
CA VAL A 9 -9.28 14.69 -0.95
C VAL A 9 -9.19 15.62 -2.17
N GLY A 10 -10.07 16.63 -2.22
CA GLY A 10 -10.16 17.67 -3.28
C GLY A 10 -9.87 17.22 -4.72
N GLY A 11 -10.35 16.03 -5.07
CA GLY A 11 -10.31 15.49 -6.43
C GLY A 11 -9.09 14.62 -6.75
N LEU A 12 -8.12 14.48 -5.84
CA LEU A 12 -6.94 13.63 -6.01
C LEU A 12 -7.03 12.40 -5.09
N PRO A 13 -7.56 11.26 -5.58
CA PRO A 13 -7.62 10.05 -4.80
C PRO A 13 -6.26 9.40 -4.61
N ALA A 14 -6.04 8.88 -3.40
CA ALA A 14 -5.04 7.87 -3.11
C ALA A 14 -5.75 6.60 -2.66
N PHE A 15 -5.26 5.45 -3.12
CA PHE A 15 -5.77 4.13 -2.81
C PHE A 15 -4.69 3.28 -2.16
N ILE A 16 -5.11 2.42 -1.24
CA ILE A 16 -4.33 1.36 -0.64
C ILE A 16 -4.97 0.01 -0.95
N GLY A 17 -4.13 -0.98 -1.25
CA GLY A 17 -4.53 -2.37 -1.40
C GLY A 17 -3.60 -3.27 -0.60
N ASP A 18 -4.16 -4.24 0.11
CA ASP A 18 -3.37 -5.34 0.67
C ASP A 18 -2.90 -6.28 -0.45
N LEU A 19 -1.90 -7.13 -0.19
CA LEU A 19 -1.35 -8.03 -1.19
C LEU A 19 -1.90 -9.47 -1.10
N LEU A 20 -2.55 -9.85 0.00
CA LEU A 20 -2.92 -11.23 0.27
C LEU A 20 -3.97 -11.76 -0.70
N VAL A 21 -3.77 -12.98 -1.18
CA VAL A 21 -4.80 -13.77 -1.86
C VAL A 21 -5.08 -14.99 -1.01
N SER A 22 -6.36 -15.29 -0.81
CA SER A 22 -6.82 -16.48 -0.09
C SER A 22 -7.46 -17.49 -1.04
N TRP A 23 -7.46 -18.77 -0.62
CA TRP A 23 -8.01 -19.90 -1.34
C TRP A 23 -8.57 -20.93 -0.36
N ARG A 24 -9.53 -21.75 -0.79
CA ARG A 24 -10.21 -22.74 0.08
C ARG A 24 -9.39 -23.97 0.45
N ILE A 25 -8.21 -24.11 -0.13
CA ILE A 25 -7.33 -25.25 0.12
C ILE A 25 -6.17 -24.74 0.98
N PRO A 26 -5.94 -25.33 2.16
CA PRO A 26 -4.80 -24.99 2.99
C PRO A 26 -3.51 -25.06 2.17
N SER A 27 -2.70 -24.01 2.24
CA SER A 27 -1.39 -23.99 1.59
C SER A 27 -0.35 -23.41 2.53
N ALA A 28 0.83 -24.02 2.55
CA ALA A 28 1.98 -23.46 3.23
C ALA A 28 2.50 -22.28 2.40
N ILE A 29 2.04 -21.08 2.73
CA ILE A 29 2.56 -19.85 2.14
C ILE A 29 3.48 -19.14 3.12
N ASP A 30 4.57 -18.60 2.59
CA ASP A 30 5.39 -17.63 3.27
C ASP A 30 4.92 -16.21 2.91
N LEU A 31 4.68 -15.38 3.92
CA LEU A 31 4.10 -14.05 3.78
C LEU A 31 5.00 -12.98 4.42
N PRO A 32 5.11 -11.80 3.79
CA PRO A 32 5.89 -10.67 4.28
C PRO A 32 5.53 -10.14 5.67
N THR A 33 4.34 -10.45 6.19
CA THR A 33 3.87 -9.98 7.50
C THR A 33 3.61 -11.10 8.50
N ARG A 34 3.99 -12.36 8.20
CA ARG A 34 3.74 -13.51 9.10
C ARG A 34 4.90 -13.72 10.09
N SER A 35 4.54 -14.01 11.33
CA SER A 35 5.50 -14.27 12.41
C SER A 35 5.96 -15.73 12.53
N GLU A 36 5.06 -16.69 12.26
CA GLU A 36 5.30 -18.12 12.52
C GLU A 36 4.74 -19.01 11.39
N GLU A 37 5.36 -20.18 11.14
CA GLU A 37 4.88 -21.15 10.16
C GLU A 37 3.60 -21.88 10.60
N GLY A 38 2.67 -22.15 9.68
CA GLY A 38 1.54 -23.06 9.92
C GLY A 38 0.21 -22.44 10.36
N VAL A 39 0.11 -21.13 10.54
CA VAL A 39 -1.20 -20.46 10.63
C VAL A 39 -1.80 -20.43 9.22
N TYR A 40 -3.07 -20.84 9.10
CA TYR A 40 -3.85 -20.74 7.87
C TYR A 40 -4.83 -19.56 7.97
N PRO A 41 -4.32 -18.32 7.91
CA PRO A 41 -5.14 -17.15 8.17
C PRO A 41 -6.27 -17.05 7.14
N GLY A 42 -7.50 -16.98 7.66
CA GLY A 42 -8.65 -16.53 6.93
C GLY A 42 -9.99 -16.78 7.62
N ILE A 43 -11.04 -16.19 7.05
CA ILE A 43 -12.40 -16.31 7.57
C ILE A 43 -13.01 -17.62 7.05
N GLY A 44 -13.48 -18.46 7.97
CA GLY A 44 -14.15 -19.72 7.64
C GLY A 44 -13.19 -20.76 7.05
N GLU A 45 -13.39 -21.13 5.79
CA GLU A 45 -12.61 -22.16 5.07
C GLU A 45 -11.52 -21.58 4.14
N ASP A 46 -11.35 -20.26 4.12
CA ASP A 46 -10.33 -19.63 3.28
C ASP A 46 -8.98 -19.57 4.01
N HIS A 47 -7.92 -19.80 3.24
CA HIS A 47 -6.55 -19.84 3.72
C HIS A 47 -5.66 -18.98 2.85
N ALA A 48 -4.66 -18.32 3.41
CA ALA A 48 -3.65 -17.62 2.62
C ALA A 48 -3.01 -18.54 1.56
N ALA A 49 -2.90 -18.01 0.33
CA ALA A 49 -2.54 -18.77 -0.86
C ALA A 49 -1.56 -18.07 -1.79
N GLY A 50 -1.49 -16.73 -1.75
CA GLY A 50 -0.58 -15.99 -2.60
C GLY A 50 -0.46 -14.52 -2.23
N LEU A 51 0.35 -13.83 -3.02
CA LEU A 51 0.34 -12.37 -3.12
C LEU A 51 -0.13 -11.97 -4.52
N ALA A 52 -0.89 -10.88 -4.62
CA ALA A 52 -1.30 -10.24 -5.87
C ALA A 52 -1.42 -8.73 -5.67
N GLN A 53 -1.13 -7.98 -6.74
CA GLN A 53 -1.40 -6.55 -6.76
C GLN A 53 -2.91 -6.32 -6.91
N LYS A 54 -3.45 -5.44 -6.08
CA LYS A 54 -4.87 -5.04 -6.05
C LYS A 54 -5.13 -3.67 -6.64
N LEU A 55 -4.09 -2.88 -6.82
CA LEU A 55 -4.11 -1.59 -7.50
C LEU A 55 -3.38 -1.74 -8.83
N ILE A 56 -4.10 -1.85 -9.95
CA ILE A 56 -3.50 -2.09 -11.26
C ILE A 56 -3.60 -0.82 -12.12
N ILE A 57 -2.46 -0.27 -12.53
CA ILE A 57 -2.41 0.85 -13.47
C ILE A 57 -2.38 0.26 -14.88
N VAL A 58 -3.52 0.27 -15.56
CA VAL A 58 -3.65 -0.25 -16.93
C VAL A 58 -3.00 0.73 -17.91
N ARG A 59 -3.23 2.02 -17.69
CA ARG A 59 -2.64 3.14 -18.43
C ARG A 59 -2.33 4.28 -17.46
N PRO A 60 -1.45 5.23 -17.81
CA PRO A 60 -1.26 6.42 -16.99
C PRO A 60 -2.58 7.14 -16.67
N TYR A 61 -3.59 7.06 -17.54
CA TYR A 61 -4.90 7.66 -17.32
C TYR A 61 -5.98 6.71 -16.76
N LEU A 62 -5.67 5.42 -16.53
CA LEU A 62 -6.65 4.43 -16.04
C LEU A 62 -6.04 3.49 -15.01
N MET A 63 -6.61 3.50 -13.80
CA MET A 63 -6.27 2.57 -12.72
C MET A 63 -7.50 1.78 -12.29
N LEU A 64 -7.29 0.50 -11.93
CA LEU A 64 -8.29 -0.36 -11.31
C LEU A 64 -7.88 -0.69 -9.88
N ALA A 65 -8.82 -0.60 -8.96
CA ALA A 65 -8.71 -1.11 -7.60
C ALA A 65 -9.75 -2.23 -7.42
N TRP A 66 -9.35 -3.41 -6.94
CA TRP A 66 -10.22 -4.59 -6.98
C TRP A 66 -10.24 -5.42 -5.70
N ALA A 67 -11.39 -6.06 -5.44
CA ALA A 67 -11.57 -7.10 -4.44
C ALA A 67 -12.42 -8.23 -5.04
N GLY A 68 -12.08 -9.50 -4.78
CA GLY A 68 -12.86 -10.64 -5.30
C GLY A 68 -12.01 -11.70 -6.00
N GLU A 69 -12.45 -12.16 -7.17
CA GLU A 69 -11.79 -13.24 -7.91
C GLU A 69 -10.64 -12.75 -8.79
N ARG A 70 -9.41 -13.13 -8.43
CA ARG A 70 -8.19 -12.78 -9.20
C ARG A 70 -8.29 -13.14 -10.69
N LYS A 71 -8.77 -14.34 -11.02
CA LYS A 71 -8.80 -14.82 -12.42
C LYS A 71 -9.67 -13.92 -13.30
N GLU A 72 -10.75 -13.41 -12.75
CA GLU A 72 -11.66 -12.53 -13.44
C GLU A 72 -11.03 -11.15 -13.68
N VAL A 73 -10.39 -10.59 -12.65
CA VAL A 73 -9.67 -9.33 -12.76
C VAL A 73 -8.51 -9.42 -13.74
N ASP A 74 -7.72 -10.50 -13.68
CA ASP A 74 -6.61 -10.74 -14.62
C ASP A 74 -7.13 -10.76 -16.08
N ARG A 75 -8.31 -11.32 -16.33
CA ARG A 75 -8.95 -11.27 -17.66
C ARG A 75 -9.32 -9.84 -18.04
N MET A 76 -10.07 -9.13 -17.19
CA MET A 76 -10.53 -7.76 -17.48
C MET A 76 -9.37 -6.80 -17.71
N VAL A 77 -8.30 -6.90 -16.91
CA VAL A 77 -7.11 -6.08 -17.06
C VAL A 77 -6.44 -6.32 -18.42
N ARG A 78 -6.34 -7.58 -18.88
CA ARG A 78 -5.78 -7.90 -20.21
C ARG A 78 -6.69 -7.43 -21.35
N ASP A 79 -8.00 -7.54 -21.18
CA ASP A 79 -8.97 -7.03 -22.15
C ASP A 79 -8.82 -5.50 -22.30
N LEU A 80 -8.71 -4.77 -21.17
CA LEU A 80 -8.45 -3.33 -21.17
C LEU A 80 -7.07 -2.98 -21.75
N ASP A 81 -6.02 -3.70 -21.37
CA ASP A 81 -4.65 -3.50 -21.88
C ASP A 81 -4.55 -3.73 -23.39
N SER A 82 -5.38 -4.63 -23.95
CA SER A 82 -5.42 -4.89 -25.39
C SER A 82 -6.26 -3.87 -26.16
N ALA A 83 -7.35 -3.38 -25.55
CA ALA A 83 -8.33 -2.52 -26.21
C ALA A 83 -7.98 -1.03 -26.16
N LEU A 84 -7.23 -0.59 -25.14
CA LEU A 84 -6.99 0.83 -24.88
C LEU A 84 -5.70 1.33 -25.53
N PRO A 85 -5.70 2.56 -26.08
CA PRO A 85 -4.49 3.20 -26.58
C PRO A 85 -3.50 3.49 -25.45
N LEU A 86 -2.24 3.80 -25.78
CA LEU A 86 -1.23 4.16 -24.77
C LEU A 86 -1.47 5.56 -24.20
N ASP A 87 -1.92 6.50 -25.05
CA ASP A 87 -2.20 7.89 -24.70
C ASP A 87 -3.71 8.13 -24.57
N ALA A 88 -4.11 8.94 -23.59
CA ALA A 88 -5.50 9.30 -23.36
C ALA A 88 -6.09 10.12 -24.52
N CYS A 89 -5.27 10.91 -25.21
CA CYS A 89 -5.69 11.71 -26.37
C CYS A 89 -6.18 10.85 -27.55
N ASP A 90 -5.75 9.60 -27.62
CA ASP A 90 -6.16 8.65 -28.65
C ASP A 90 -7.43 7.86 -28.28
N LEU A 91 -7.96 8.04 -27.05
CA LEU A 91 -9.16 7.35 -26.59
C LEU A 91 -10.41 7.95 -27.24
N ARG A 92 -10.73 7.48 -28.45
CA ARG A 92 -11.90 7.96 -29.21
C ARG A 92 -13.24 7.53 -28.63
N ASN A 93 -13.27 6.38 -27.95
CA ASN A 93 -14.49 5.84 -27.38
C ASN A 93 -14.26 5.31 -25.94
N PRO A 94 -14.58 6.09 -24.89
CA PRO A 94 -14.46 5.63 -23.52
C PRO A 94 -15.51 4.54 -23.16
N THR A 95 -16.55 4.29 -23.98
CA THR A 95 -17.54 3.24 -23.66
C THR A 95 -16.94 1.85 -23.61
N VAL A 96 -15.84 1.60 -24.33
CA VAL A 96 -15.12 0.32 -24.29
C VAL A 96 -14.69 -0.06 -22.87
N ILE A 97 -14.36 0.93 -22.03
CA ILE A 97 -14.01 0.71 -20.63
C ILE A 97 -15.23 0.16 -19.87
N LEU A 98 -16.39 0.81 -20.04
CA LEU A 98 -17.64 0.40 -19.39
C LEU A 98 -18.08 -0.99 -19.87
N GLU A 99 -18.01 -1.24 -21.17
CA GLU A 99 -18.37 -2.54 -21.78
C GLU A 99 -17.54 -3.68 -21.19
N ILE A 100 -16.23 -3.48 -20.99
CA ILE A 100 -15.37 -4.49 -20.37
C ILE A 100 -15.69 -4.63 -18.87
N LEU A 101 -15.84 -3.51 -18.15
CA LEU A 101 -16.16 -3.52 -16.72
C LEU A 101 -17.52 -4.16 -16.40
N ASP A 102 -18.50 -4.04 -17.30
CA ASP A 102 -19.84 -4.66 -17.17
C ASP A 102 -19.78 -6.20 -17.26
N THR A 103 -18.69 -6.76 -17.77
CA THR A 103 -18.46 -8.23 -17.75
C THR A 103 -18.00 -8.75 -16.39
N CYS A 104 -17.86 -7.89 -15.39
CA CYS A 104 -17.47 -8.28 -14.04
C CYS A 104 -18.53 -9.20 -13.40
N ALA A 105 -18.11 -10.28 -12.76
CA ALA A 105 -18.96 -11.25 -12.09
C ALA A 105 -19.49 -10.74 -10.75
N ALA A 106 -20.44 -11.48 -10.18
CA ALA A 106 -21.18 -11.05 -9.01
C ALA A 106 -20.35 -10.98 -7.72
N ASN A 107 -19.24 -11.70 -7.64
CA ASN A 107 -18.37 -11.81 -6.46
C ASN A 107 -17.08 -10.99 -6.57
N THR A 108 -17.02 -10.08 -7.54
CA THR A 108 -15.91 -9.15 -7.73
C THR A 108 -16.43 -7.71 -7.67
N GLU A 109 -15.71 -6.89 -6.93
CA GLU A 109 -15.95 -5.45 -6.75
C GLU A 109 -14.78 -4.70 -7.37
N LEU A 110 -15.07 -3.59 -8.06
CA LEU A 110 -14.05 -2.77 -8.72
C LEU A 110 -14.35 -1.29 -8.52
N VAL A 111 -13.28 -0.51 -8.38
CA VAL A 111 -13.30 0.92 -8.67
C VAL A 111 -12.31 1.17 -9.80
N ALA A 112 -12.82 1.62 -10.95
CA ALA A 112 -11.98 2.16 -11.99
C ALA A 112 -11.86 3.68 -11.82
N LEU A 113 -10.64 4.21 -11.86
CA LEU A 113 -10.38 5.64 -11.85
C LEU A 113 -9.87 6.03 -13.22
N LEU A 114 -10.59 6.93 -13.87
CA LEU A 114 -10.29 7.40 -15.22
C LEU A 114 -9.96 8.89 -15.18
N ILE A 115 -8.75 9.27 -15.60
CA ILE A 115 -8.38 10.66 -15.84
C ILE A 115 -8.88 11.07 -17.21
N MET A 116 -9.77 12.06 -17.27
CA MET A 116 -10.17 12.72 -18.52
C MET A 116 -10.18 14.22 -18.34
N ALA A 117 -9.57 14.93 -19.29
CA ALA A 117 -9.25 16.35 -19.16
C ALA A 117 -8.49 16.61 -17.84
N ASP A 118 -9.08 17.37 -16.92
CA ASP A 118 -8.46 17.76 -15.65
C ASP A 118 -9.17 17.14 -14.43
N ALA A 119 -9.94 16.06 -14.63
CA ALA A 119 -10.72 15.43 -13.57
C ALA A 119 -10.53 13.91 -13.52
N ILE A 120 -10.68 13.37 -12.31
CA ILE A 120 -10.67 11.93 -12.06
C ILE A 120 -12.11 11.46 -11.89
N HIS A 121 -12.53 10.56 -12.78
CA HIS A 121 -13.87 9.98 -12.83
C HIS A 121 -13.85 8.57 -12.22
N PRO A 122 -14.41 8.40 -11.01
CA PRO A 122 -14.54 7.10 -10.38
C PRO A 122 -15.75 6.34 -10.94
N ILE A 123 -15.53 5.12 -11.39
CA ILE A 123 -16.55 4.19 -11.88
C ILE A 123 -16.57 3.00 -10.92
N GLY A 124 -17.64 2.90 -10.13
CA GLY A 124 -17.84 1.79 -9.20
C GLY A 124 -18.61 0.65 -9.85
N VAL A 125 -18.05 -0.56 -9.81
CA VAL A 125 -18.72 -1.79 -10.22
C VAL A 125 -19.04 -2.58 -8.96
N ARG A 126 -20.33 -2.70 -8.64
CA ARG A 126 -20.86 -3.34 -7.41
C ARG A 126 -20.41 -2.73 -6.09
N THR A 127 -19.61 -1.67 -6.14
CA THR A 127 -19.26 -0.83 -4.99
C THR A 127 -19.65 0.62 -5.28
N ARG A 128 -19.78 1.42 -4.23
CA ARG A 128 -20.03 2.87 -4.32
C ARG A 128 -19.15 3.56 -3.29
N GLY A 129 -18.55 4.67 -3.71
CA GLY A 129 -17.96 5.59 -2.74
C GLY A 129 -19.05 6.25 -1.90
N PHE A 130 -18.73 6.56 -0.65
CA PHE A 130 -19.59 7.33 0.25
C PHE A 130 -18.86 8.59 0.71
N GLU A 131 -19.63 9.58 1.15
CA GLU A 131 -19.10 10.84 1.62
C GLU A 131 -18.94 10.83 3.15
N LEU A 132 -17.80 11.30 3.63
CA LEU A 132 -17.54 11.60 5.04
C LEU A 132 -17.07 13.05 5.13
N GLY A 133 -17.99 13.95 5.45
CA GLY A 133 -17.76 15.39 5.31
C GLY A 133 -17.74 15.80 3.84
N ASP A 134 -16.66 16.45 3.42
CA ASP A 134 -16.36 16.84 2.03
C ASP A 134 -15.38 15.87 1.35
N LYS A 135 -15.19 14.67 1.93
CA LYS A 135 -14.26 13.66 1.45
C LYS A 135 -15.02 12.46 0.93
N ARG A 136 -14.56 11.94 -0.21
CA ARG A 136 -15.12 10.72 -0.80
C ARG A 136 -14.26 9.52 -0.46
N ILE A 137 -14.86 8.51 0.14
CA ILE A 137 -14.20 7.29 0.57
C ILE A 137 -14.71 6.12 -0.28
N TYR A 138 -13.80 5.25 -0.69
CA TYR A 138 -14.08 4.01 -1.39
C TYR A 138 -13.60 2.85 -0.53
N LEU A 139 -14.43 1.83 -0.37
CA LEU A 139 -14.08 0.63 0.36
C LEU A 139 -14.52 -0.59 -0.43
N LEU A 140 -13.64 -1.58 -0.52
CA LEU A 140 -13.90 -2.86 -1.16
C LEU A 140 -13.33 -3.99 -0.31
N GLY A 141 -14.00 -5.15 -0.36
CA GLY A 141 -13.57 -6.35 0.32
C GLY A 141 -13.85 -6.40 1.83
N SER A 142 -13.45 -7.51 2.46
CA SER A 142 -13.73 -7.83 3.86
C SER A 142 -13.05 -6.90 4.86
N GLY A 143 -11.89 -6.32 4.53
CA GLY A 143 -11.18 -5.38 5.41
C GLY A 143 -11.72 -3.94 5.36
N ALA A 144 -12.79 -3.69 4.61
CA ALA A 144 -13.42 -2.38 4.50
C ALA A 144 -13.83 -1.78 5.86
N SER A 145 -14.41 -2.60 6.74
CA SER A 145 -14.85 -2.15 8.08
C SER A 145 -13.68 -1.65 8.92
N ASP A 146 -12.55 -2.33 8.89
CA ASP A 146 -11.38 -1.99 9.71
C ASP A 146 -10.80 -0.63 9.29
N PHE A 147 -10.78 -0.35 7.99
CA PHE A 147 -10.39 0.96 7.48
C PHE A 147 -11.40 2.05 7.86
N PHE A 148 -12.69 1.74 7.79
CA PHE A 148 -13.73 2.70 8.16
C PHE A 148 -13.67 3.06 9.65
N GLU A 149 -13.58 2.07 10.53
CA GLU A 149 -13.40 2.26 11.97
C GLU A 149 -12.14 3.05 12.28
N TYR A 150 -11.06 2.80 11.54
CA TYR A 150 -9.84 3.59 11.66
C TYR A 150 -10.07 5.07 11.35
N LEU A 151 -10.77 5.40 10.26
CA LEU A 151 -11.07 6.80 9.93
C LEU A 151 -12.00 7.45 10.97
N GLN A 152 -12.99 6.72 11.48
CA GLN A 152 -13.89 7.23 12.52
C GLN A 152 -13.17 7.49 13.84
N ALA A 153 -12.21 6.65 14.21
CA ALA A 153 -11.43 6.80 15.43
C ALA A 153 -10.38 7.92 15.34
N HIS A 154 -10.05 8.40 14.13
CA HIS A 154 -9.01 9.39 13.88
C HIS A 154 -9.50 10.49 12.91
N PRO A 155 -10.59 11.21 13.22
CA PRO A 155 -11.16 12.21 12.31
C PRO A 155 -10.17 13.34 12.01
N GLU A 156 -9.18 13.59 12.88
CA GLU A 156 -8.12 14.56 12.67
C GLU A 156 -7.21 14.25 11.48
N LEU A 157 -7.26 13.01 10.97
CA LEU A 157 -6.55 12.62 9.75
C LEU A 157 -7.13 13.23 8.49
N LEU A 158 -8.41 13.55 8.49
CA LEU A 158 -9.08 14.09 7.32
C LEU A 158 -8.76 15.59 7.27
N PRO A 159 -7.94 16.05 6.32
CA PRO A 159 -7.53 17.45 6.30
C PRO A 159 -8.74 18.35 5.99
N ASN A 160 -8.87 19.44 6.76
CA ASN A 160 -9.90 20.45 6.50
C ASN A 160 -9.67 21.24 5.20
N GLN A 161 -8.42 21.30 4.73
CA GLN A 161 -8.03 21.97 3.49
C GLN A 161 -6.99 21.14 2.76
N GLU A 162 -7.17 20.98 1.45
CA GLU A 162 -6.21 20.27 0.63
C GLU A 162 -5.19 21.21 -0.02
N ARG A 163 -4.02 20.65 -0.32
CA ARG A 163 -3.09 21.19 -1.31
C ARG A 163 -3.28 20.39 -2.60
N ALA A 164 -3.21 21.05 -3.75
CA ALA A 164 -3.38 20.43 -5.07
C ALA A 164 -2.28 19.41 -5.47
N ASP A 165 -1.49 18.90 -4.51
CA ASP A 165 -0.39 17.94 -4.74
C ASP A 165 -0.73 16.51 -4.28
N GLY A 166 -1.92 16.27 -3.71
CA GLY A 166 -2.37 14.94 -3.25
C GLY A 166 -1.46 14.32 -2.18
N LEU A 167 -0.51 15.07 -1.61
CA LEU A 167 0.50 14.53 -0.69
C LEU A 167 -0.12 14.07 0.63
N VAL A 168 -1.15 14.78 1.08
CA VAL A 168 -1.86 14.44 2.31
C VAL A 168 -2.62 13.12 2.16
N ALA A 169 -3.34 12.92 1.04
CA ALA A 169 -4.03 11.66 0.76
C ALA A 169 -3.05 10.47 0.77
N ARG A 170 -1.88 10.63 0.13
CA ARG A 170 -0.80 9.63 0.15
C ARG A 170 -0.30 9.33 1.57
N ALA A 171 -0.05 10.36 2.37
CA ALA A 171 0.43 10.20 3.74
C ALA A 171 -0.58 9.47 4.64
N ILE A 172 -1.88 9.74 4.46
CA ILE A 172 -2.96 9.04 5.18
C ILE A 172 -2.98 7.55 4.78
N MET A 173 -2.88 7.23 3.48
CA MET A 173 -2.80 5.84 3.02
C MET A 173 -1.57 5.13 3.60
N LEU A 174 -0.41 5.79 3.61
CA LEU A 174 0.83 5.25 4.20
C LEU A 174 0.70 5.02 5.71
N ARG A 175 0.07 5.95 6.43
CA ARG A 175 -0.20 5.79 7.86
C ARG A 175 -1.11 4.59 8.11
N PHE A 176 -2.18 4.45 7.33
CA PHE A 176 -3.04 3.28 7.45
C PHE A 176 -2.27 1.99 7.16
N ALA A 177 -1.48 1.95 6.09
CA ALA A 177 -0.63 0.81 5.75
C ALA A 177 0.25 0.40 6.94
N ALA A 178 0.97 1.37 7.52
CA ALA A 178 1.85 1.16 8.65
C ALA A 178 1.13 0.56 9.84
N ARG A 179 -0.02 1.12 10.21
CA ARG A 179 -0.84 0.61 11.30
C ARG A 179 -1.37 -0.79 11.02
N ALA A 180 -1.90 -1.02 9.82
CA ALA A 180 -2.44 -2.31 9.40
C ALA A 180 -1.36 -3.40 9.45
N MET A 181 -0.15 -3.09 8.98
CA MET A 181 1.01 -3.99 9.09
C MET A 181 1.40 -4.25 10.54
N MET A 182 1.41 -3.22 11.39
CA MET A 182 1.74 -3.41 12.81
C MET A 182 0.72 -4.29 13.53
N LEU A 183 -0.57 -4.15 13.23
CA LEU A 183 -1.63 -4.99 13.77
C LEU A 183 -1.45 -6.46 13.32
N GLN A 184 -1.14 -6.68 12.03
CA GLN A 184 -0.81 -8.01 11.51
C GLN A 184 0.39 -8.62 12.24
N LEU A 185 1.47 -7.85 12.39
CA LEU A 185 2.72 -8.31 12.99
C LEU A 185 2.59 -8.63 14.49
N LYS A 186 1.78 -7.86 15.23
CA LYS A 186 1.65 -8.01 16.68
C LYS A 186 0.67 -9.10 17.09
N ILE A 187 -0.50 -9.12 16.46
CA ILE A 187 -1.65 -9.89 16.93
C ILE A 187 -2.35 -10.66 15.81
N GLY A 188 -1.80 -10.67 14.59
CA GLY A 188 -2.37 -11.40 13.46
C GLY A 188 -3.67 -10.80 12.91
N THR A 189 -4.12 -9.65 13.41
CA THR A 189 -5.34 -8.96 12.92
C THR A 189 -5.22 -8.69 11.43
N GLY A 190 -6.32 -8.85 10.70
CA GLY A 190 -6.36 -8.75 9.25
C GLY A 190 -6.02 -10.06 8.55
N LEU A 191 -4.95 -10.76 8.96
CA LEU A 191 -4.69 -12.10 8.44
C LEU A 191 -5.85 -13.04 8.81
N HIS A 192 -6.30 -13.01 10.06
CA HIS A 192 -7.53 -13.71 10.48
C HIS A 192 -8.77 -13.31 9.68
N ASP A 193 -8.79 -12.08 9.14
CA ASP A 193 -9.88 -11.50 8.35
C ASP A 193 -9.63 -11.61 6.82
N SER A 194 -8.65 -12.43 6.44
CA SER A 194 -8.21 -12.71 5.07
C SER A 194 -7.79 -11.47 4.25
N TRP A 195 -7.10 -10.52 4.88
CA TRP A 195 -6.40 -9.43 4.21
C TRP A 195 -5.00 -9.21 4.82
N GLY A 196 -4.03 -8.80 4.00
CA GLY A 196 -2.69 -8.46 4.47
C GLY A 196 -1.55 -8.87 3.54
N GLY A 197 -0.51 -9.48 4.11
CA GLY A 197 0.67 -9.94 3.35
C GLY A 197 1.57 -8.82 2.83
N GLY A 198 1.31 -7.57 3.21
CA GLY A 198 1.93 -6.37 2.67
C GLY A 198 0.89 -5.44 2.04
N PHE A 199 1.31 -4.24 1.68
CA PHE A 199 0.44 -3.22 1.12
C PHE A 199 1.12 -2.51 -0.04
N GLU A 200 0.31 -2.05 -0.97
CA GLU A 200 0.70 -1.11 -2.01
C GLU A 200 -0.22 0.10 -2.00
N ILE A 201 0.29 1.22 -2.53
CA ILE A 201 -0.43 2.48 -2.59
C ILE A 201 -0.30 3.03 -3.99
N ALA A 202 -1.43 3.50 -4.54
CA ALA A 202 -1.48 4.18 -5.82
C ALA A 202 -2.22 5.51 -5.69
N TYR A 203 -1.84 6.48 -6.52
CA TYR A 203 -2.34 7.85 -6.47
C TYR A 203 -2.25 8.49 -7.85
N ALA A 204 -2.99 9.58 -8.05
CA ALA A 204 -2.82 10.42 -9.23
C ALA A 204 -1.84 11.56 -8.97
N ASP A 205 -0.99 11.85 -9.95
CA ASP A 205 -0.26 13.09 -10.08
C ASP A 205 -0.57 13.76 -11.43
N ARG A 206 0.19 14.82 -11.76
CA ARG A 206 0.06 15.57 -13.01
C ARG A 206 0.30 14.74 -14.28
N ASP A 207 1.04 13.64 -14.18
CA ASP A 207 1.47 12.81 -15.31
C ASP A 207 0.61 11.53 -15.41
N GLY A 208 -0.29 11.30 -14.45
CA GLY A 208 -1.22 10.18 -14.42
C GLY A 208 -1.24 9.45 -13.09
N PHE A 209 -1.75 8.22 -13.10
CA PHE A 209 -1.68 7.31 -11.96
C PHE A 209 -0.27 6.77 -11.79
N ARG A 210 0.15 6.70 -10.52
CA ARG A 210 1.45 6.19 -10.09
C ARG A 210 1.30 5.38 -8.82
N LYS A 211 2.29 4.53 -8.57
CA LYS A 211 2.42 3.84 -7.28
C LYS A 211 3.41 4.56 -6.40
N VAL A 212 3.22 4.46 -5.08
CA VAL A 212 4.26 4.84 -4.13
C VAL A 212 5.38 3.81 -4.28
N ASP A 213 6.54 4.29 -4.69
CA ASP A 213 7.73 3.50 -4.96
C ASP A 213 8.88 3.94 -4.04
N ASN A 214 9.96 3.17 -3.99
CA ASN A 214 11.12 3.41 -3.14
C ASN A 214 10.72 3.67 -1.67
N LEU A 215 9.80 2.86 -1.16
CA LEU A 215 9.25 3.01 0.18
C LEU A 215 10.03 2.13 1.16
N MET A 216 10.67 2.78 2.13
CA MET A 216 11.30 2.12 3.26
C MET A 216 10.35 2.13 4.47
N PHE A 217 9.88 0.95 4.87
CA PHE A 217 9.12 0.78 6.11
C PHE A 217 10.01 0.20 7.20
N ARG A 218 10.01 0.81 8.38
CA ARG A 218 10.81 0.38 9.52
C ARG A 218 9.95 0.27 10.77
N ALA A 219 9.98 -0.89 11.39
CA ALA A 219 9.33 -1.10 12.67
C ALA A 219 10.39 -1.21 13.77
N TRP A 220 10.26 -0.37 14.79
CA TRP A 220 11.14 -0.25 15.94
C TRP A 220 10.40 -0.64 17.20
N MET A 221 11.11 -1.29 18.13
CA MET A 221 10.62 -1.63 19.45
C MET A 221 11.36 -0.79 20.48
N ILE A 222 10.62 -0.07 21.33
CA ILE A 222 11.14 0.66 22.48
C ILE A 222 10.87 -0.20 23.72
N ASP A 223 11.94 -0.61 24.39
CA ASP A 223 11.86 -1.42 25.59
C ASP A 223 11.50 -0.61 26.85
N GLU A 224 11.40 -1.29 27.99
CA GLU A 224 11.08 -0.67 29.28
C GLU A 224 12.16 0.29 29.79
N LYS A 225 13.39 0.20 29.25
CA LYS A 225 14.52 1.09 29.55
C LYS A 225 14.60 2.26 28.57
N SER A 226 13.59 2.45 27.72
CA SER A 226 13.57 3.46 26.66
C SER A 226 14.66 3.29 25.62
N ILE A 227 15.21 2.08 25.48
CA ILE A 227 16.16 1.74 24.42
C ILE A 227 15.37 1.20 23.25
N TYR A 228 15.63 1.74 22.06
CA TYR A 228 14.97 1.28 20.86
C TYR A 228 15.87 0.33 20.06
N HIS A 229 15.26 -0.66 19.42
CA HIS A 229 15.93 -1.63 18.56
C HIS A 229 15.04 -1.95 17.36
N ASN A 230 15.64 -2.36 16.24
CA ASN A 230 14.87 -2.80 15.09
C ASN A 230 14.08 -4.07 15.46
N SER A 231 12.81 -4.13 15.07
CA SER A 231 11.93 -5.27 15.36
C SER A 231 12.22 -6.51 14.50
N GLY A 232 13.08 -6.39 13.48
CA GLY A 232 13.24 -7.39 12.41
C GLY A 232 12.09 -7.39 11.39
N ARG A 233 11.12 -6.47 11.53
CA ARG A 233 9.92 -6.38 10.68
C ARG A 233 9.92 -5.12 9.82
N SER A 234 11.06 -4.87 9.20
CA SER A 234 11.28 -3.74 8.29
C SER A 234 11.41 -4.26 6.86
N PHE A 235 10.98 -3.48 5.88
CA PHE A 235 11.06 -3.87 4.48
C PHE A 235 11.25 -2.67 3.56
N PHE A 236 11.71 -2.95 2.35
CA PHE A 236 11.81 -2.02 1.25
C PHE A 236 10.90 -2.46 0.10
N LEU A 237 10.17 -1.51 -0.45
CA LEU A 237 9.27 -1.69 -1.56
C LEU A 237 9.85 -0.96 -2.79
N ARG A 238 9.97 -1.71 -3.90
CA ARG A 238 10.48 -1.22 -5.18
C ARG A 238 9.66 -1.79 -6.35
N TYR A 239 9.31 -0.98 -7.33
CA TYR A 239 8.74 -1.45 -8.59
C TYR A 239 9.80 -1.53 -9.69
N TYR A 240 9.86 -2.68 -10.39
CA TYR A 240 10.58 -2.84 -11.65
C TYR A 240 9.57 -2.99 -12.78
N GLY A 241 9.39 -1.90 -13.53
CA GLY A 241 8.24 -1.73 -14.42
C GLY A 241 6.93 -1.80 -13.63
N GLN A 242 6.17 -2.88 -13.81
CA GLN A 242 4.91 -3.09 -13.11
C GLN A 242 4.99 -4.14 -11.99
N ASP A 243 6.10 -4.85 -11.87
CA ASP A 243 6.26 -5.89 -10.86
C ASP A 243 6.73 -5.27 -9.54
N LEU A 244 6.10 -5.70 -8.45
CA LEU A 244 6.39 -5.22 -7.10
C LEU A 244 7.40 -6.15 -6.43
N HIS A 245 8.53 -5.60 -6.00
CA HIS A 245 9.53 -6.25 -5.18
C HIS A 245 9.41 -5.75 -3.74
N LEU A 246 9.20 -6.68 -2.81
CA LEU A 246 9.11 -6.42 -1.39
C LEU A 246 10.25 -7.16 -0.67
N SER A 247 11.26 -6.43 -0.19
CA SER A 247 12.48 -7.01 0.37
C SER A 247 12.55 -6.79 1.88
N TRP A 248 12.76 -7.85 2.66
CA TRP A 248 12.87 -7.78 4.11
C TRP A 248 14.26 -7.38 4.59
N PHE A 249 14.32 -6.61 5.69
CA PHE A 249 15.55 -6.28 6.40
C PHE A 249 15.85 -7.31 7.50
N ASN A 250 15.81 -8.59 7.17
CA ASN A 250 16.03 -9.72 8.09
C ASN A 250 17.29 -10.51 7.67
N PRO A 251 17.95 -11.31 8.54
CA PRO A 251 19.19 -12.04 8.18
C PRO A 251 19.06 -12.96 6.98
N ASP A 252 17.85 -13.46 6.68
CA ASP A 252 17.58 -14.31 5.52
C ASP A 252 17.35 -13.50 4.21
N GLU A 253 17.31 -12.16 4.30
CA GLU A 253 17.19 -11.17 3.21
C GLU A 253 16.26 -11.60 2.07
N LYS A 254 15.02 -11.97 2.41
CA LYS A 254 14.05 -12.46 1.43
C LYS A 254 13.40 -11.32 0.64
N THR A 255 13.32 -11.48 -0.68
CA THR A 255 12.53 -10.64 -1.57
C THR A 255 11.35 -11.41 -2.14
N TYR A 256 10.15 -10.84 -2.01
CA TYR A 256 8.92 -11.35 -2.59
C TYR A 256 8.61 -10.55 -3.87
N ILE A 257 8.36 -11.27 -4.97
CA ILE A 257 8.02 -10.67 -6.25
C ILE A 257 6.52 -10.87 -6.50
N VAL A 258 5.76 -9.78 -6.52
CA VAL A 258 4.33 -9.77 -6.82
C VAL A 258 4.14 -9.25 -8.23
N ARG A 259 3.88 -10.17 -9.16
CA ARG A 259 3.79 -9.84 -10.59
C ARG A 259 2.50 -9.11 -10.94
N SER A 260 2.60 -8.13 -11.82
CA SER A 260 1.45 -7.53 -12.50
C SER A 260 0.83 -8.53 -13.48
N PRO A 261 -0.50 -8.53 -13.69
CA PRO A 261 -1.15 -9.36 -14.70
C PRO A 261 -0.91 -8.87 -16.14
N ILE A 262 -0.33 -7.68 -16.31
CA ILE A 262 0.01 -7.01 -17.57
C ILE A 262 1.42 -6.42 -17.52
N GLY A 263 1.85 -5.87 -18.65
CA GLY A 263 3.20 -5.36 -18.82
C GLY A 263 4.19 -6.47 -19.20
N LYS A 264 5.35 -6.04 -19.71
CA LYS A 264 6.46 -6.96 -19.98
C LYS A 264 7.29 -7.13 -18.71
N ALA A 265 7.85 -8.33 -18.55
CA ALA A 265 8.89 -8.53 -17.54
C ALA A 265 9.97 -7.47 -17.74
N SER A 266 10.22 -6.70 -16.70
CA SER A 266 11.20 -5.62 -16.76
C SER A 266 12.58 -6.18 -16.45
N GLU A 267 13.58 -5.62 -17.13
CA GLU A 267 14.97 -5.93 -16.83
C GLU A 267 15.30 -5.36 -15.44
N VAL A 268 15.63 -6.26 -14.52
CA VAL A 268 16.05 -5.88 -13.17
C VAL A 268 17.56 -5.61 -13.25
N PRO A 269 18.03 -4.41 -12.85
CA PRO A 269 19.45 -4.09 -12.88
C PRO A 269 20.27 -5.08 -12.05
N GLU A 270 21.47 -5.40 -12.54
CA GLU A 270 22.39 -6.28 -11.82
C GLU A 270 22.75 -5.68 -10.46
N HIS A 271 22.98 -4.36 -10.40
CA HIS A 271 23.27 -3.60 -9.19
C HIS A 271 22.51 -2.28 -9.21
N GLU A 272 21.88 -1.92 -8.09
CA GLU A 272 21.17 -0.65 -7.90
C GLU A 272 21.46 -0.09 -6.50
N GLU A 273 21.73 1.21 -6.40
CA GLU A 273 21.68 1.94 -5.13
C GLU A 273 20.49 2.90 -5.18
N VAL A 274 19.56 2.74 -4.24
CA VAL A 274 18.28 3.46 -4.20
C VAL A 274 18.20 4.28 -2.93
N HIS A 275 17.84 5.55 -3.08
CA HIS A 275 17.45 6.40 -1.95
C HIS A 275 15.93 6.35 -1.78
N PRO A 276 15.42 6.01 -0.58
CA PRO A 276 13.99 5.99 -0.35
C PRO A 276 13.34 7.36 -0.61
N GLU A 277 12.30 7.38 -1.43
CA GLU A 277 11.47 8.59 -1.62
C GLU A 277 10.52 8.75 -0.43
N TRP A 278 10.04 7.62 0.10
CA TRP A 278 9.24 7.56 1.31
C TRP A 278 9.93 6.74 2.38
N THR A 279 9.88 7.23 3.60
CA THR A 279 10.23 6.45 4.79
C THR A 279 9.08 6.48 5.76
N VAL A 280 8.69 5.32 6.27
CA VAL A 280 7.67 5.19 7.31
C VAL A 280 8.27 4.44 8.49
N ASP A 281 8.40 5.14 9.61
CA ASP A 281 8.91 4.58 10.86
C ASP A 281 7.77 4.38 11.84
N VAL A 282 7.69 3.19 12.43
CA VAL A 282 6.73 2.90 13.49
C VAL A 282 7.49 2.48 14.74
N PHE A 283 7.31 3.24 15.82
CA PHE A 283 7.91 2.98 17.12
C PHE A 283 6.87 2.38 18.03
N VAL A 284 7.10 1.14 18.46
CA VAL A 284 6.23 0.40 19.35
C VAL A 284 6.74 0.46 20.77
N MET A 285 5.90 0.87 21.70
CA MET A 285 6.19 0.86 23.13
C MET A 285 5.91 -0.53 23.71
N LYS A 286 6.93 -1.22 24.22
CA LYS A 286 6.75 -2.53 24.87
C LYS A 286 5.89 -2.44 26.14
N LYS A 287 5.99 -1.32 26.86
CA LYS A 287 5.33 -1.08 28.16
C LYS A 287 3.79 -1.18 28.11
N ASN A 288 3.17 -0.60 27.08
CA ASN A 288 1.70 -0.48 26.98
C ASN A 288 1.16 -0.90 25.60
N GLY A 289 2.03 -1.34 24.69
CA GLY A 289 1.64 -1.73 23.34
C GLY A 289 1.27 -0.56 22.42
N SER A 290 1.34 0.70 22.88
CA SER A 290 1.10 1.87 22.03
C SER A 290 2.16 1.96 20.93
N PHE A 291 1.88 2.74 19.90
CA PHE A 291 2.84 3.00 18.83
C PHE A 291 2.71 4.42 18.30
N VAL A 292 3.81 4.93 17.75
CA VAL A 292 3.91 6.26 17.13
C VAL A 292 4.47 6.08 15.74
N GLU A 293 3.84 6.71 14.75
CA GLU A 293 4.18 6.58 13.35
C GLU A 293 4.76 7.89 12.81
N PHE A 294 5.81 7.81 12.01
CA PHE A 294 6.40 8.94 11.32
C PHE A 294 6.43 8.64 9.82
N ALA A 295 5.98 9.59 9.00
CA ALA A 295 6.16 9.53 7.55
C ALA A 295 7.09 10.65 7.11
N ARG A 296 8.10 10.33 6.31
CA ARG A 296 9.00 11.28 5.67
C ARG A 296 8.91 11.13 4.17
N PHE A 297 8.67 12.25 3.50
CA PHE A 297 8.75 12.35 2.05
C PHE A 297 10.00 13.13 1.67
N GLN A 298 10.84 12.56 0.81
CA GLN A 298 12.03 13.19 0.24
C GLN A 298 12.00 13.08 -1.27
N PRO A 299 11.90 14.20 -1.98
CA PRO A 299 11.86 14.16 -3.44
C PRO A 299 13.22 13.71 -3.99
N PRO A 300 13.28 13.11 -5.20
CA PRO A 300 14.49 12.53 -5.77
C PRO A 300 15.70 13.47 -5.87
N HIS A 301 15.48 14.79 -5.95
CA HIS A 301 16.53 15.79 -6.06
C HIS A 301 17.19 16.16 -4.71
N ARG A 302 16.70 15.62 -3.60
CA ARG A 302 17.25 15.85 -2.25
C ARG A 302 17.26 14.53 -1.47
N PRO A 303 18.12 13.57 -1.87
CA PRO A 303 18.09 12.23 -1.30
C PRO A 303 18.42 12.24 0.20
N PRO A 304 17.77 11.37 1.00
CA PRO A 304 18.19 11.11 2.37
C PRO A 304 19.60 10.53 2.46
N SER A 305 20.13 10.51 3.69
CA SER A 305 21.28 9.65 4.03
C SER A 305 20.92 8.16 4.07
N ASP A 306 19.64 7.82 4.18
CA ASP A 306 19.14 6.47 3.97
C ASP A 306 19.40 6.01 2.53
N LYS A 307 19.86 4.76 2.40
CA LYS A 307 20.11 4.11 1.13
C LYS A 307 19.86 2.61 1.22
N VAL A 308 19.50 2.03 0.09
CA VAL A 308 19.25 0.61 -0.10
C VAL A 308 20.10 0.14 -1.28
N GLN A 309 20.77 -0.98 -1.11
CA GLN A 309 21.59 -1.61 -2.15
C GLN A 309 20.90 -2.91 -2.56
N LEU A 310 20.61 -3.00 -3.86
CA LEU A 310 19.95 -4.16 -4.46
C LEU A 310 20.89 -4.82 -5.47
N GLN A 311 20.89 -6.15 -5.51
CA GLN A 311 21.55 -6.95 -6.54
C GLN A 311 20.51 -7.84 -7.22
N ASN A 312 20.30 -7.66 -8.53
CA ASN A 312 19.21 -8.31 -9.27
C ASN A 312 17.85 -8.16 -8.58
N GLY A 313 17.60 -6.98 -7.99
CA GLY A 313 16.35 -6.65 -7.30
C GLY A 313 16.16 -7.31 -5.94
N VAL A 314 17.18 -8.00 -5.42
CA VAL A 314 17.23 -8.54 -4.06
C VAL A 314 18.02 -7.60 -3.17
N LEU A 315 17.59 -7.40 -1.93
CA LEU A 315 18.32 -6.59 -0.96
C LEU A 315 19.63 -7.25 -0.57
N VAL A 316 20.74 -6.50 -0.65
CA VAL A 316 22.08 -6.97 -0.23
C VAL A 316 22.76 -6.02 0.76
N GLY A 317 22.16 -4.86 1.03
CA GLY A 317 22.72 -3.88 1.95
C GLY A 317 21.82 -2.67 2.10
N TRP A 318 21.97 -1.96 3.21
CA TRP A 318 21.22 -0.74 3.47
C TRP A 318 21.93 0.10 4.55
N VAL A 319 21.68 1.40 4.52
CA VAL A 319 22.17 2.36 5.53
C VAL A 319 21.00 3.24 5.93
N MET A 320 20.94 3.61 7.19
CA MET A 320 19.94 4.52 7.73
C MET A 320 20.51 5.88 8.05
N ASP A 321 19.68 6.90 7.95
CA ASP A 321 19.90 8.19 8.62
C ASP A 321 19.66 8.01 10.12
N GLN A 322 20.72 7.61 10.82
CA GLN A 322 20.69 7.34 12.26
C GLN A 322 20.20 8.56 13.06
N ARG A 323 20.59 9.79 12.65
CA ARG A 323 20.18 11.02 13.33
C ARG A 323 18.68 11.24 13.23
N TYR A 324 18.09 10.95 12.07
CA TYR A 324 16.65 11.03 11.87
C TYR A 324 15.92 9.99 12.73
N VAL A 325 16.40 8.75 12.77
CA VAL A 325 15.80 7.69 13.61
C VAL A 325 15.87 8.06 15.09
N ASP A 326 17.01 8.55 15.58
CA ASP A 326 17.17 9.02 16.96
C ASP A 326 16.19 10.13 17.32
N LEU A 327 15.97 11.08 16.40
CA LEU A 327 14.99 12.15 16.58
C LEU A 327 13.57 11.59 16.69
N CYS A 328 13.18 10.68 15.79
CA CYS A 328 11.85 10.05 15.82
C CYS A 328 11.66 9.22 17.10
N ALA A 329 12.68 8.47 17.54
CA ALA A 329 12.64 7.71 18.78
C ALA A 329 12.43 8.62 20.01
N SER A 330 13.16 9.75 20.07
CA SER A 330 13.00 10.74 21.14
C SER A 330 11.58 11.32 21.17
N LYS A 331 11.03 11.67 20.01
CA LYS A 331 9.65 12.16 19.90
C LYS A 331 8.63 11.09 20.27
N ALA A 332 8.84 9.84 19.86
CA ALA A 332 7.97 8.73 20.23
C ALA A 332 7.92 8.55 21.75
N LEU A 333 9.06 8.60 22.43
CA LEU A 333 9.14 8.54 23.89
C LEU A 333 8.36 9.68 24.57
N GLN A 334 8.45 10.90 24.04
CA GLN A 334 7.67 12.05 24.55
C GLN A 334 6.16 11.92 24.29
N ALA A 335 5.77 11.15 23.28
CA ALA A 335 4.37 10.89 22.93
C ALA A 335 3.82 9.59 23.53
N ALA A 336 4.65 8.77 24.20
CA ALA A 336 4.28 7.43 24.66
C ALA A 336 3.02 7.37 25.54
N ASP A 337 2.81 8.42 26.34
CA ASP A 337 1.66 8.56 27.24
C ASP A 337 0.43 9.22 26.58
N LYS A 338 0.57 9.74 25.35
CA LYS A 338 -0.53 10.38 24.60
C LYS A 338 -1.34 9.41 23.74
N GLY A 339 -0.93 8.14 23.68
CA GLY A 339 -1.53 7.12 22.82
C GLY A 339 -0.96 7.13 21.39
N ALA A 340 -1.75 6.64 20.43
CA ALA A 340 -1.33 6.58 19.03
C ALA A 340 -1.14 8.00 18.45
N HIS A 341 -0.02 8.25 17.77
CA HIS A 341 0.34 9.57 17.27
C HIS A 341 1.06 9.46 15.91
N PHE A 342 0.78 10.41 15.02
CA PHE A 342 1.41 10.47 13.70
C PHE A 342 1.97 11.85 13.39
N GLU A 343 3.19 11.87 12.84
CA GLU A 343 3.84 13.08 12.37
C GLU A 343 4.36 12.91 10.94
N MET A 344 4.11 13.90 10.08
CA MET A 344 4.63 13.94 8.72
C MET A 344 5.70 15.03 8.57
N ILE A 345 6.87 14.65 8.03
CA ILE A 345 7.98 15.56 7.76
C ILE A 345 8.19 15.67 6.25
N ARG A 346 8.20 16.91 5.75
CA ARG A 346 8.39 17.25 4.32
C ARG A 346 9.66 18.08 4.16
N TYR A 347 10.50 17.73 3.18
CA TYR A 347 11.79 18.39 2.90
C TYR A 347 11.84 19.10 1.55
#